data_AF-A0A0C3SA59-F1
#
_entry.id   AF-A0A0C3SA59-F1
#
_cell.length_a   1.000
_cell.length_b   1.000
_cell.length_c   1.000
_cell.angle_alpha   90.00
_cell.angle_beta   90.00
_cell.angle_gamma   90.00
#
_symmetry.space_group_name_H-M   'P 1'
#
loop_
_entity.id
_entity.type
_entity.pdbx_description
1 polymer ?
#
loop_
_entity_poly.entity_id
_entity_poly.type
_entity_poly.pdbx_seq_one_letter_code
_entity_poly.pdbx_strand_id
1 'polypeptide(L)'
;MPLPIQKPTHFIERKFEELFHAKSKEVFERTFHGFVDENAAITLNGERITSTRYMEHLWMSELGNREHINLNARFKETVETVKDPRALLQTGEVGAVYEVWTDTDGLHVVARNSINVVIKYDSIDVRKGPRLVEDLEGRVVTEVNEVSTTGWPEEPPMNE
;
A
#
# COMPACT_ATOMS: atom_id res chain seq x y z
N MET A 1 14.25 -5.76 22.01
CA MET A 1 14.55 -6.61 20.83
C MET A 1 13.72 -6.08 19.67
N PRO A 2 14.31 -5.59 18.58
CA PRO A 2 13.53 -5.23 17.40
C PRO A 2 12.86 -6.50 16.86
N LEU A 3 11.57 -6.40 16.53
CA LEU A 3 10.82 -7.51 15.95
C LEU A 3 11.38 -7.82 14.55
N PRO A 4 11.48 -9.09 14.14
CA PRO A 4 11.95 -9.43 12.81
C PRO A 4 10.99 -8.84 11.76
N ILE A 5 11.52 -7.99 10.89
CA ILE A 5 10.81 -7.49 9.71
C ILE A 5 10.60 -8.70 8.79
N GLN A 6 9.36 -9.19 8.72
CA GLN A 6 8.99 -10.25 7.78
C GLN A 6 9.15 -9.71 6.37
N LYS A 7 9.77 -10.48 5.47
CA LYS A 7 9.83 -10.11 4.05
C LYS A 7 8.39 -10.05 3.52
N PRO A 8 8.02 -9.02 2.75
CA PRO A 8 6.69 -8.93 2.19
C PRO A 8 6.44 -10.12 1.26
N THR A 9 5.38 -10.85 1.56
CA THR A 9 4.98 -12.08 0.86
C THR A 9 3.98 -11.79 -0.24
N HIS A 10 3.21 -10.70 -0.11
CA HIS A 10 2.17 -10.32 -1.05
C HIS A 10 2.56 -9.15 -1.95
N PHE A 11 1.94 -9.08 -3.14
CA PHE A 11 2.16 -8.02 -4.13
C PHE A 11 2.00 -6.62 -3.55
N ILE A 12 0.92 -6.40 -2.80
CA ILE A 12 0.60 -5.10 -2.21
C ILE A 12 1.59 -4.71 -1.12
N GLU A 13 2.00 -5.66 -0.27
CA GLU A 13 3.00 -5.39 0.76
C GLU A 13 4.30 -4.88 0.14
N ARG A 14 4.79 -5.57 -0.89
CA ARG A 14 5.99 -5.16 -1.64
C ARG A 14 5.86 -3.78 -2.25
N LYS A 15 4.73 -3.47 -2.89
CA LYS A 15 4.53 -2.19 -3.58
C LYS A 15 4.41 -1.01 -2.62
N PHE A 16 3.73 -1.20 -1.49
CA PHE A 16 3.68 -0.19 -0.46
C PHE A 16 5.04 -0.02 0.24
N GLU A 17 5.79 -1.09 0.50
CA GLU A 17 7.18 -0.96 0.98
C GLU A 17 8.07 -0.20 -0.01
N GLU A 18 7.96 -0.48 -1.32
CA GLU A 18 8.68 0.26 -2.36
C GLU A 18 8.30 1.76 -2.36
N LEU A 19 7.04 2.10 -2.11
CA LEU A 19 6.58 3.48 -1.96
C LEU A 19 7.16 4.16 -0.72
N PHE A 20 7.04 3.53 0.45
CA PHE A 20 7.49 4.11 1.72
C PHE A 20 9.02 4.24 1.81
N HIS A 21 9.76 3.43 1.06
CA HIS A 21 11.22 3.54 0.95
C HIS A 21 11.69 4.42 -0.22
N ALA A 22 10.77 5.07 -0.96
CA ALA A 22 11.14 5.97 -2.04
C ALA A 22 11.90 7.20 -1.51
N LYS A 23 13.13 7.41 -2.01
CA LYS A 23 14.03 8.47 -1.54
C LYS A 23 13.82 9.83 -2.20
N SER A 24 12.94 9.91 -3.20
CA SER A 24 12.58 11.17 -3.86
C SER A 24 11.14 11.09 -4.35
N LYS A 25 10.54 12.27 -4.56
CA LYS A 25 9.19 12.37 -5.10
C LYS A 25 9.08 11.71 -6.48
N GLU A 26 10.08 11.85 -7.34
CA GLU A 26 10.10 11.24 -8.67
C GLU A 26 10.15 9.71 -8.60
N VAL A 27 10.91 9.15 -7.66
CA VAL A 27 10.95 7.70 -7.44
C VAL A 27 9.60 7.22 -6.92
N PHE A 28 9.00 7.96 -5.99
CA PHE A 28 7.68 7.65 -5.44
C PHE A 28 6.59 7.65 -6.53
N GLU A 29 6.48 8.73 -7.30
CA GLU A 29 5.50 8.87 -8.38
C GLU A 29 5.66 7.76 -9.42
N ARG A 30 6.89 7.45 -9.83
CA ARG A 30 7.17 6.35 -10.76
C ARG A 30 6.77 4.99 -10.18
N THR A 31 7.06 4.74 -8.90
CA THR A 31 6.63 3.51 -8.24
C THR A 31 5.11 3.43 -8.20
N PHE A 32 4.43 4.51 -7.80
CA PHE A 32 2.97 4.59 -7.70
C PHE A 32 2.30 4.30 -9.06
N HIS A 33 2.68 5.03 -10.10
CA HIS A 33 2.16 4.83 -11.45
C HIS A 33 2.57 3.48 -12.07
N GLY A 34 3.59 2.82 -11.52
CA GLY A 34 4.00 1.49 -11.93
C GLY A 34 3.05 0.38 -11.50
N PHE A 35 2.13 0.63 -10.54
CA PHE A 35 1.18 -0.39 -10.10
C PHE A 35 -0.25 0.11 -9.84
N VAL A 36 -0.52 1.41 -9.82
CA VAL A 36 -1.87 1.97 -9.71
C VAL A 36 -2.28 2.59 -11.03
N ASP A 37 -3.44 2.18 -11.56
CA ASP A 37 -4.00 2.74 -12.79
C ASP A 37 -4.31 4.24 -12.61
N GLU A 38 -4.04 5.04 -13.63
CA GLU A 38 -4.37 6.48 -13.62
C GLU A 38 -5.87 6.73 -13.43
N ASN A 39 -6.70 5.79 -13.89
CA ASN A 39 -8.16 5.81 -13.82
C ASN A 39 -8.70 4.93 -12.69
N ALA A 40 -7.86 4.50 -11.75
CA ALA A 40 -8.28 3.68 -10.62
C ALA A 40 -9.43 4.36 -9.85
N ALA A 41 -10.44 3.57 -9.48
CA ALA A 41 -11.52 4.04 -8.62
C ALA A 41 -11.04 4.04 -7.16
N ILE A 42 -10.85 5.22 -6.57
CA ILE A 42 -10.29 5.33 -5.22
C ILE A 42 -11.31 5.93 -4.26
N THR A 43 -11.50 5.25 -3.13
CA THR A 43 -12.26 5.72 -1.97
C THR A 43 -11.33 5.76 -0.76
N LEU A 44 -11.19 6.91 -0.13
CA LEU A 44 -10.40 7.13 1.08
C LEU A 44 -11.31 7.66 2.18
N ASN A 45 -11.40 6.97 3.31
CA ASN A 45 -12.27 7.34 4.44
C ASN A 45 -13.73 7.61 4.01
N GLY A 46 -14.22 6.87 3.02
CA GLY A 46 -15.57 7.02 2.46
C GLY A 46 -15.73 8.14 1.42
N GLU A 47 -14.69 8.94 1.15
CA GLU A 47 -14.69 9.97 0.10
C GLU A 47 -14.08 9.41 -1.19
N ARG A 48 -14.76 9.60 -2.32
CA ARG A 48 -14.20 9.26 -3.64
C ARG A 48 -13.20 10.31 -4.07
N ILE A 49 -11.98 9.89 -4.36
CA ILE A 49 -10.88 10.77 -4.78
C ILE A 49 -10.23 10.27 -6.08
N THR A 50 -9.40 11.12 -6.70
CA THR A 50 -8.64 10.75 -7.90
C THR A 50 -7.35 10.02 -7.55
N SER A 51 -6.80 9.26 -8.50
CA SER A 51 -5.50 8.60 -8.38
C SER A 51 -4.39 9.59 -8.00
N THR A 52 -4.36 10.76 -8.62
CA THR A 52 -3.41 11.84 -8.28
C THR A 52 -3.58 12.33 -6.84
N ARG A 53 -4.81 12.59 -6.38
CA ARG A 53 -5.04 13.09 -5.01
C ARG A 53 -4.71 12.03 -3.96
N TYR A 54 -4.91 10.76 -4.28
CA TYR A 54 -4.50 9.64 -3.43
C TYR A 54 -2.98 9.50 -3.36
N MET A 55 -2.28 9.62 -4.49
CA MET A 55 -0.81 9.67 -4.54
C MET A 55 -0.27 10.82 -3.70
N GLU A 56 -0.85 12.02 -3.84
CA GLU A 56 -0.51 13.17 -3.02
C GLU A 56 -0.80 12.93 -1.54
N HIS A 57 -1.90 12.25 -1.20
CA HIS A 57 -2.19 11.86 0.18
C HIS A 57 -1.08 10.96 0.72
N LEU A 58 -0.76 9.85 0.07
CA LEU A 58 0.30 8.94 0.50
C LEU A 58 1.67 9.64 0.59
N TRP A 59 1.98 10.57 -0.31
CA TRP A 59 3.20 11.35 -0.23
C TRP A 59 3.17 12.37 0.92
N MET A 60 2.07 13.10 1.11
CA MET A 60 1.98 14.21 2.07
C MET A 60 1.65 13.79 3.50
N SER A 61 0.81 12.77 3.71
CA SER A 61 0.42 12.26 5.03
C SER A 61 1.50 11.39 5.65
N GLU A 62 2.25 10.66 4.83
CA GLU A 62 3.25 9.71 5.30
C GLU A 62 4.68 10.28 5.11
N LEU A 63 5.06 10.78 3.93
CA LEU A 63 6.47 11.10 3.56
C LEU A 63 6.83 12.60 3.55
N GLY A 64 5.84 13.49 3.68
CA GLY A 64 5.86 14.77 2.95
C GLY A 64 6.54 15.97 3.60
N ASN A 65 7.25 15.86 4.72
CA ASN A 65 7.82 17.08 5.31
C ASN A 65 9.14 16.98 6.07
N ARG A 66 9.86 15.85 6.01
CA ARG A 66 11.18 15.77 6.65
C ARG A 66 12.12 14.93 5.80
N GLU A 67 13.16 15.58 5.27
CA GLU A 67 14.25 15.01 4.45
C GLU A 67 15.02 13.82 5.10
N HIS A 68 14.57 13.31 6.26
CA HIS A 68 15.26 12.33 7.08
C HIS A 68 14.35 11.32 7.80
N ILE A 69 13.05 11.26 7.51
CA ILE A 69 12.19 10.24 8.12
C ILE A 69 12.23 8.97 7.26
N ASN A 70 12.81 7.90 7.79
CA ASN A 70 12.55 6.55 7.29
C ASN A 70 11.14 6.14 7.76
N LEU A 71 10.21 6.03 6.83
CA LEU A 71 8.94 5.38 7.09
C LEU A 71 9.09 3.90 6.88
N ASN A 72 8.57 3.16 7.83
CA ASN A 72 8.46 1.73 7.75
C ASN A 72 6.99 1.37 7.80
N ALA A 73 6.61 0.34 7.04
CA ALA A 73 5.28 -0.25 7.12
C ALA A 73 5.36 -1.68 7.64
N ARG A 74 4.32 -2.09 8.36
CA ARG A 74 4.14 -3.46 8.86
C ARG A 74 2.74 -3.88 8.52
N PHE A 75 2.68 -4.88 7.67
CA PHE A 75 1.46 -5.58 7.36
C PHE A 75 1.19 -6.58 8.49
N LYS A 76 0.03 -6.42 9.14
CA LYS A 76 -0.42 -7.32 10.20
C LYS A 76 -1.13 -8.53 9.63
N GLU A 77 -1.92 -8.30 8.60
CA GLU A 77 -2.71 -9.31 7.92
C GLU A 77 -2.88 -8.87 6.47
N THR A 78 -2.65 -9.80 5.55
CA THR A 78 -2.91 -9.62 4.12
C THR A 78 -3.60 -10.87 3.61
N VAL A 79 -4.75 -10.69 2.96
CA VAL A 79 -5.55 -11.76 2.37
C VAL A 79 -5.69 -11.46 0.89
N GLU A 80 -5.25 -12.40 0.05
CA GLU A 80 -5.31 -12.28 -1.41
C GLU A 80 -6.21 -13.37 -1.98
N THR A 81 -7.16 -12.98 -2.82
CA THR A 81 -8.09 -13.89 -3.49
C THR A 81 -8.09 -13.65 -4.99
N VAL A 82 -8.10 -14.73 -5.78
CA VAL A 82 -8.26 -14.68 -7.24
C VAL A 82 -9.72 -15.00 -7.55
N LYS A 83 -10.45 -14.06 -8.17
CA LYS A 83 -11.90 -14.17 -8.36
C LYS A 83 -12.32 -15.24 -9.37
N ASP A 84 -11.57 -15.41 -10.46
CA ASP A 84 -11.80 -16.48 -11.42
C ASP A 84 -10.54 -16.76 -12.26
N PRO A 85 -9.87 -17.93 -12.09
CA PRO A 85 -8.71 -18.29 -12.89
C PRO A 85 -9.04 -18.61 -14.36
N ARG A 86 -10.33 -18.74 -14.73
CA ARG A 86 -10.80 -19.08 -16.09
C ARG A 86 -11.36 -17.89 -16.86
N ALA A 87 -11.53 -16.73 -16.22
CA ALA A 87 -11.99 -15.52 -16.89
C ALA A 87 -10.93 -14.99 -17.88
N LEU A 88 -11.38 -14.45 -19.02
CA LEU A 88 -10.55 -13.76 -20.02
C LEU A 88 -9.78 -12.57 -19.41
N LEU A 89 -10.39 -11.92 -18.42
CA LEU A 89 -9.76 -10.93 -17.56
C LEU A 89 -9.71 -11.52 -16.15
N GLN A 90 -8.52 -11.86 -15.70
CA GLN A 90 -8.37 -12.25 -14.31
C GLN A 90 -8.42 -10.99 -13.45
N THR A 91 -9.17 -11.07 -12.36
CA THR A 91 -9.22 -10.05 -11.32
C THR A 91 -8.98 -10.71 -9.97
N GLY A 92 -8.36 -9.97 -9.07
CA GLY A 92 -8.09 -10.40 -7.71
C GLY A 92 -8.45 -9.29 -6.72
N GLU A 93 -8.70 -9.69 -5.49
CA GLU A 93 -8.87 -8.76 -4.38
C GLU A 93 -7.80 -9.00 -3.34
N VAL A 94 -7.19 -7.92 -2.86
CA VAL A 94 -6.27 -7.96 -1.73
C VAL A 94 -6.83 -7.08 -0.63
N GLY A 95 -7.10 -7.68 0.52
CA GLY A 95 -7.37 -6.96 1.76
C GLY A 95 -6.11 -6.94 2.61
N ALA A 96 -5.72 -5.79 3.14
CA ALA A 96 -4.56 -5.66 4.00
C ALA A 96 -4.80 -4.69 5.16
N VAL A 97 -4.25 -5.00 6.32
CA VAL A 97 -4.19 -4.09 7.47
C VAL A 97 -2.73 -3.81 7.76
N TYR A 98 -2.34 -2.53 7.74
CA TYR A 98 -0.96 -2.14 7.96
C TYR A 98 -0.84 -0.93 8.88
N GLU A 99 0.29 -0.85 9.57
CA GLU A 99 0.69 0.31 10.36
C GLU A 99 1.91 0.94 9.71
N VAL A 100 1.92 2.26 9.66
CA VAL A 100 3.10 3.04 9.25
C VAL A 100 3.70 3.65 10.50
N TRP A 101 5.02 3.61 10.64
CA TRP A 101 5.74 4.30 11.71
C TRP A 101 7.02 4.97 11.21
N THR A 102 7.45 5.96 11.98
CA THR A 102 8.73 6.64 11.80
C THR A 102 9.75 6.12 12.81
N ASP A 103 11.03 6.05 12.44
CA ASP A 103 12.13 5.72 13.37
C ASP A 103 12.76 6.94 14.08
N THR A 104 12.16 8.13 13.96
CA THR A 104 12.66 9.35 14.62
C THR A 104 12.42 9.30 16.14
N ASP A 105 13.50 9.12 16.92
CA ASP A 105 13.61 9.20 18.40
C ASP A 105 12.65 8.31 19.23
N GLY A 106 11.88 7.44 18.60
CA GLY A 106 10.93 6.50 19.20
C GLY A 106 10.05 5.85 18.14
N LEU A 107 9.47 4.69 18.43
CA LEU A 107 8.51 4.03 17.53
C LEU A 107 7.18 4.80 17.55
N HIS A 108 7.02 5.76 16.64
CA HIS A 108 5.80 6.55 16.51
C HIS A 108 4.95 6.03 15.36
N VAL A 109 3.83 5.34 15.69
CA VAL A 109 2.83 4.94 14.71
C VAL A 109 2.12 6.19 14.21
N VAL A 110 2.30 6.50 12.93
CA VAL A 110 1.72 7.69 12.27
C VAL A 110 0.32 7.39 11.75
N ALA A 111 0.10 6.17 11.27
CA ALA A 111 -1.19 5.75 10.77
C ALA A 111 -1.43 4.26 10.96
N ARG A 112 -2.70 3.91 11.14
CA ARG A 112 -3.21 2.54 10.95
C ARG A 112 -4.19 2.57 9.80
N ASN A 113 -3.96 1.68 8.85
CA ASN A 113 -4.68 1.65 7.60
C ASN A 113 -5.30 0.26 7.39
N SER A 114 -6.51 0.25 6.84
CA SER A 114 -7.16 -0.93 6.30
C SER A 114 -7.48 -0.65 4.85
N ILE A 115 -6.92 -1.45 3.95
CA ILE A 115 -7.06 -1.27 2.51
C ILE A 115 -7.64 -2.52 1.87
N ASN A 116 -8.58 -2.33 0.96
CA ASN A 116 -9.01 -3.33 0.00
C ASN A 116 -8.69 -2.82 -1.40
N VAL A 117 -8.01 -3.63 -2.21
CA VAL A 117 -7.70 -3.28 -3.60
C VAL A 117 -8.20 -4.33 -4.56
N VAL A 118 -8.66 -3.88 -5.72
CA VAL A 118 -8.93 -4.76 -6.87
C VAL A 118 -7.76 -4.68 -7.83
N ILE A 119 -7.23 -5.84 -8.18
CA ILE A 119 -6.09 -6.01 -9.08
C ILE A 119 -6.59 -6.61 -10.38
N LYS A 120 -6.18 -6.01 -11.50
CA LYS A 120 -6.27 -6.59 -12.83
C LYS A 120 -4.93 -7.24 -13.18
N TYR A 121 -4.99 -8.43 -13.76
CA TYR A 121 -3.82 -9.11 -14.30
C TYR A 121 -3.76 -8.88 -15.82
N ASP A 122 -2.63 -8.41 -16.33
CA ASP A 122 -2.34 -8.61 -17.75
C ASP A 122 -2.19 -10.11 -18.01
N SER A 123 -2.96 -10.59 -18.99
CA SER A 123 -3.18 -12.00 -19.36
C SER A 123 -2.20 -13.01 -18.76
N ILE A 124 -2.68 -13.84 -17.83
CA ILE A 124 -1.93 -15.03 -17.42
C ILE A 124 -1.79 -15.94 -18.65
N ASP A 125 -0.56 -16.30 -19.01
CA ASP A 125 -0.33 -17.37 -19.98
C ASP A 125 -0.84 -18.69 -19.39
N VAL A 126 -2.07 -19.05 -19.74
CA VAL A 126 -2.83 -20.22 -19.26
C VAL A 126 -2.08 -21.54 -19.50
N ARG A 127 -1.01 -21.54 -20.32
CA ARG A 127 -0.16 -22.69 -20.63
C ARG A 127 0.79 -23.07 -19.48
N LYS A 128 1.05 -22.19 -18.51
CA LYS A 128 1.99 -22.47 -17.39
C LYS A 128 1.36 -23.23 -16.21
N GLY A 129 0.07 -23.54 -16.26
CA GLY A 129 -0.65 -24.21 -15.18
C GLY A 129 -0.80 -23.32 -13.93
N PRO A 130 -1.47 -23.80 -12.87
CA PRO A 130 -1.76 -23.01 -11.66
C PRO A 130 -0.52 -22.76 -10.77
N ARG A 131 0.69 -22.87 -11.31
CA ARG A 131 1.90 -22.53 -10.56
C ARG A 131 1.97 -21.02 -10.41
N LEU A 132 1.59 -20.60 -9.20
CA LEU A 132 2.09 -19.45 -8.47
C LEU A 132 2.50 -18.28 -9.34
N VAL A 133 1.66 -17.25 -9.30
CA VAL A 133 1.86 -15.91 -9.82
C VAL A 133 3.01 -15.21 -9.05
N GLU A 134 4.21 -15.80 -9.10
CA GLU A 134 5.45 -15.31 -8.51
C GLU A 134 6.08 -14.20 -9.37
N ASP A 135 5.79 -14.21 -10.68
CA ASP A 135 6.05 -13.06 -11.55
C ASP A 135 4.93 -12.03 -11.36
N LEU A 136 5.28 -10.97 -10.65
CA LEU A 136 4.41 -9.85 -10.26
C LEU A 136 4.39 -8.74 -11.32
N GLU A 137 5.03 -8.96 -12.46
CA GLU A 137 5.05 -8.03 -13.60
C GLU A 137 3.69 -8.05 -14.32
N GLY A 138 3.07 -6.89 -14.49
CA GLY A 138 1.78 -6.73 -15.20
C GLY A 138 0.53 -6.72 -14.33
N ARG A 139 0.65 -6.72 -13.00
CA ARG A 139 -0.48 -6.49 -12.08
C ARG A 139 -0.70 -4.99 -11.89
N VAL A 140 -1.94 -4.55 -12.09
CA VAL A 140 -2.33 -3.13 -11.91
C VAL A 140 -3.54 -3.04 -10.99
N VAL A 141 -3.47 -2.14 -10.01
CA VAL A 141 -4.56 -1.79 -9.11
C VAL A 141 -5.54 -0.88 -9.84
N THR A 142 -6.78 -1.31 -9.94
CA THR A 142 -7.86 -0.59 -10.62
C THR A 142 -8.91 -0.03 -9.66
N GLU A 143 -8.92 -0.51 -8.41
CA GLU A 143 -9.78 0.02 -7.36
C GLU A 143 -9.03 0.00 -6.02
N VAL A 144 -9.23 1.05 -5.22
CA VAL A 144 -8.72 1.16 -3.86
C VAL A 144 -9.85 1.63 -2.96
N ASN A 145 -10.05 0.92 -1.85
CA ASN A 145 -10.89 1.36 -0.76
C ASN A 145 -10.08 1.30 0.53
N GLU A 146 -9.70 2.47 1.02
CA GLU A 146 -8.87 2.61 2.21
C GLU A 146 -9.59 3.37 3.32
N VAL A 147 -9.43 2.87 4.54
CA VAL A 147 -9.72 3.60 5.77
C VAL A 147 -8.41 3.83 6.50
N SER A 148 -8.09 5.10 6.72
CA SER A 148 -6.89 5.55 7.41
C SER A 148 -7.26 6.23 8.72
N THR A 149 -6.66 5.76 9.81
CA THR A 149 -6.72 6.42 11.11
C THR A 149 -5.33 6.95 11.45
N THR A 150 -5.20 8.28 11.46
CA THR A 150 -3.96 8.92 11.89
C THR A 150 -3.84 8.85 13.40
N GLY A 151 -2.73 8.31 13.88
CA GLY A 151 -2.36 8.40 15.29
C GLY A 151 -1.77 9.77 15.54
N TRP A 152 -2.60 10.78 15.80
CA TRP A 152 -2.07 11.97 16.45
C TRP A 152 -1.56 11.57 17.84
N PRO A 153 -0.39 12.05 18.29
CA PRO A 153 -0.02 11.87 19.68
C PRO A 153 -1.13 12.49 20.53
N GLU A 154 -1.71 11.71 21.43
CA GLU A 154 -2.37 12.29 22.59
C GLU A 154 -1.35 13.27 23.19
N GLU A 155 -1.73 14.54 23.32
CA GLU A 155 -0.88 15.53 23.97
C GLU A 155 -0.33 14.93 25.27
N PRO A 156 0.98 15.02 25.56
CA PRO A 156 1.47 14.57 26.84
C PRO A 156 0.62 15.28 27.92
N PRO A 157 0.18 14.58 28.98
CA PRO A 157 -0.60 15.21 30.02
C PRO A 157 0.14 16.46 30.47
N MET A 158 -0.51 17.63 30.31
CA MET A 158 -0.03 18.85 30.93
C MET A 158 0.07 18.54 32.43
N ASN A 159 1.29 18.39 32.91
CA ASN A 159 1.54 18.36 34.34
C ASN A 159 1.16 19.76 34.87
N GLU A 160 0.04 19.84 35.58
CA GLU A 160 -0.30 20.95 36.47
C GLU A 160 0.64 21.01 37.68
#